data_AF-A0A660M076-F1
#
_entry.id   AF-A0A660M076-F1
#
_cell.length_a   1.000
_cell.length_b   1.000
_cell.length_c   1.000
_cell.angle_alpha   90.00
_cell.angle_beta   90.00
_cell.angle_gamma   90.00
#
_symmetry.space_group_name_H-M   'P 1'
#
loop_
_entity.id
_entity.type
_entity.pdbx_description
1 polymer ?
#
loop_
_entity_poly.entity_id
_entity_poly.type
_entity_poly.pdbx_seq_one_letter_code
_entity_poly.pdbx_strand_id
1 'polypeptide(L)'
;MKIKYDSSQPFQLQAISAITSVFDGQPDDADAFDAVLRSRSVYGDQIGFFNEIGAIGNNLLLDDDAILENVKSIQNDNGIAPVEKLNGMNFSVEMETGTGKTYV
;
A
#
# COMPACT_ATOMS: atom_id res chain seq x y z
N MET A 1 -15.45 -35.26 3.21
CA MET A 1 -14.37 -34.35 2.74
C MET A 1 -14.24 -33.22 3.76
N LYS A 2 -13.04 -32.91 4.27
CA LYS A 2 -12.82 -31.75 5.16
C LYS A 2 -12.08 -30.68 4.36
N ILE A 3 -12.69 -29.51 4.19
CA ILE A 3 -11.99 -28.35 3.62
C ILE A 3 -10.97 -27.88 4.67
N LYS A 4 -9.72 -27.76 4.26
CA LYS A 4 -8.66 -27.14 5.07
C LYS A 4 -8.22 -25.88 4.35
N TYR A 5 -8.12 -24.80 5.11
CA TYR A 5 -7.49 -23.58 4.64
C TYR A 5 -6.00 -23.81 4.43
N ASP A 6 -5.47 -23.27 3.33
CA ASP A 6 -4.06 -23.19 3.03
C ASP A 6 -3.72 -21.71 2.80
N SER A 7 -2.95 -21.13 3.73
CA SER A 7 -2.52 -19.73 3.71
C SER A 7 -1.40 -19.44 2.72
N SER A 8 -0.86 -20.47 2.08
CA SER A 8 0.34 -20.38 1.22
C SER A 8 0.05 -20.57 -0.26
N GLN A 9 -1.23 -20.51 -0.65
CA GLN A 9 -1.63 -20.66 -2.05
C GLN A 9 -1.00 -19.55 -2.91
N PRO A 10 -0.24 -19.90 -3.97
CA PRO A 10 0.54 -18.92 -4.72
C PRO A 10 -0.27 -17.74 -5.28
N PHE A 11 -1.49 -17.99 -5.77
CA PHE A 11 -2.34 -16.94 -6.31
C PHE A 11 -2.89 -15.99 -5.23
N GLN A 12 -3.03 -16.44 -3.99
CA GLN A 12 -3.43 -15.57 -2.87
C GLN A 12 -2.24 -14.70 -2.44
N LEU A 13 -1.05 -15.29 -2.35
CA LEU A 13 0.18 -14.56 -2.04
C LEU A 13 0.51 -13.52 -3.12
N GLN A 14 0.31 -13.84 -4.40
CA GLN A 14 0.47 -12.89 -5.50
C GLN A 14 -0.52 -11.73 -5.40
N ALA A 15 -1.78 -12.00 -5.07
CA ALA A 15 -2.80 -10.97 -4.89
C ALA A 15 -2.47 -10.03 -3.70
N ILE A 16 -2.04 -10.60 -2.56
CA ILE A 16 -1.58 -9.83 -1.40
C ILE A 16 -0.38 -8.96 -1.79
N SER A 17 0.63 -9.57 -2.43
CA SER A 17 1.85 -8.87 -2.86
C SER A 17 1.53 -7.73 -3.81
N ALA A 18 0.61 -7.92 -4.76
CA ALA A 18 0.23 -6.89 -5.71
C ALA A 18 -0.38 -5.66 -5.02
N ILE A 19 -1.14 -5.84 -3.92
CA ILE A 19 -1.68 -4.71 -3.15
C ILE A 19 -0.62 -4.07 -2.27
N THR A 20 0.17 -4.86 -1.54
CA THR A 20 1.18 -4.30 -0.63
C THR A 20 2.24 -3.52 -1.40
N SER A 21 2.64 -4.00 -2.58
CA SER A 21 3.65 -3.35 -3.41
C SER A 21 3.21 -2.01 -4.01
N VAL A 22 1.91 -1.68 -3.99
CA VAL A 22 1.46 -0.32 -4.36
C VAL A 22 2.14 0.72 -3.48
N PHE A 23 2.46 0.36 -2.23
CA PHE A 23 3.05 1.24 -1.23
C PHE A 23 4.54 0.98 -0.99
N ASP A 24 5.23 0.33 -1.93
CA ASP A 24 6.67 0.13 -1.83
C ASP A 24 7.40 1.49 -1.73
N GLY A 25 8.36 1.57 -0.80
CA GLY A 25 9.05 2.81 -0.42
C GLY A 25 8.43 3.57 0.76
N GLN A 26 7.24 3.19 1.22
CA GLN A 26 6.71 3.64 2.50
C GLN A 26 7.58 3.06 3.64
N PRO A 27 8.06 3.87 4.61
CA PRO A 27 8.78 3.37 5.77
C PRO A 27 7.93 2.38 6.58
N ASP A 28 8.50 1.20 6.87
CA ASP A 28 7.93 0.15 7.72
C ASP A 28 8.32 0.31 9.20
N ASP A 29 9.35 1.10 9.47
CA ASP A 29 9.83 1.44 10.81
C ASP A 29 9.21 2.74 11.34
N ALA A 30 8.72 2.69 12.57
CA ALA A 30 8.03 3.80 13.23
C ALA A 30 8.97 5.00 13.50
N ASP A 31 10.25 4.75 13.78
CA ASP A 31 11.23 5.81 14.06
C ASP A 31 11.64 6.52 12.76
N ALA A 32 11.86 5.76 11.68
CA ALA A 32 12.10 6.32 10.35
C ALA A 32 10.91 7.15 9.86
N PHE A 33 9.69 6.66 10.08
CA PHE A 33 8.47 7.39 9.77
C PHE A 33 8.34 8.69 10.57
N ASP A 34 8.56 8.65 11.89
CA ASP A 34 8.50 9.84 12.75
C ASP A 34 9.60 10.86 12.37
N ALA A 35 10.79 10.40 12.02
CA ALA A 35 11.87 11.26 11.54
C ALA A 35 11.50 12.00 10.25
N VAL A 36 10.91 11.30 9.27
CA VAL A 36 10.43 11.92 8.02
C VAL A 36 9.30 12.90 8.31
N LEU A 37 8.34 12.52 9.16
CA LEU A 37 7.23 13.39 9.53
C LEU A 37 7.72 14.68 10.19
N ARG A 38 8.61 14.59 11.19
CA ARG A 38 9.22 15.75 11.85
C ARG A 38 9.97 16.65 10.87
N SER A 39 10.69 16.07 9.91
CA SER A 39 11.43 16.85 8.89
C SER A 39 10.50 17.67 7.99
N ARG A 40 9.36 17.11 7.57
CA ARG A 40 8.30 17.81 6.80
C ARG A 40 7.57 18.84 7.66
N SER A 41 7.42 18.57 8.96
CA SER A 41 6.72 19.42 9.93
C SER A 41 7.41 20.73 10.27
N VAL A 42 8.74 20.84 10.04
CA VAL A 42 9.46 22.11 10.19
C VAL A 42 8.90 23.20 9.24
N TYR A 43 8.13 22.80 8.23
CA TYR A 43 7.47 23.71 7.28
C TYR A 43 5.99 24.05 7.60
N GLY A 44 5.39 23.56 8.69
CA GLY A 44 3.96 23.80 8.96
C GLY A 44 3.51 23.73 10.43
N ASP A 45 2.85 24.80 10.89
CA ASP A 45 2.35 25.08 12.25
C ASP A 45 1.28 24.08 12.79
N GLN A 46 0.93 23.05 12.03
CA GLN A 46 -0.16 22.12 12.38
C GLN A 46 0.28 20.90 13.22
N ILE A 47 1.56 20.52 13.18
CA ILE A 47 2.05 19.30 13.87
C ILE A 47 2.31 19.54 15.37
N GLY A 48 2.51 20.79 15.79
CA GLY A 48 2.66 21.16 17.20
C GLY A 48 1.49 20.68 18.08
N PHE A 49 0.26 20.75 17.54
CA PHE A 49 -0.95 20.26 18.21
C PHE A 49 -1.05 18.72 18.25
N PHE A 50 -0.57 18.00 17.24
CA PHE A 50 -0.64 16.52 17.21
C PHE A 50 0.35 15.88 18.20
N ASN A 51 1.52 16.49 18.40
CA ASN A 51 2.52 16.04 19.37
C ASN A 51 2.05 16.15 20.82
N GLU A 52 1.21 17.14 21.14
CA GLU A 52 0.68 17.35 22.50
C GLU A 52 -0.44 16.35 22.87
N ILE A 53 -1.13 15.81 21.85
CA ILE A 53 -2.29 14.90 22.01
C ILE A 53 -1.89 13.43 21.78
N GLY A 54 -0.66 13.16 21.29
CA GLY A 54 -0.17 11.80 21.01
C GLY A 54 -0.89 11.10 19.85
N ALA A 55 -1.57 11.87 18.99
CA ALA A 55 -2.34 11.33 17.87
C ALA A 55 -1.49 11.31 16.60
N ILE A 56 -0.82 10.18 16.33
CA ILE A 56 -0.20 9.92 15.03
C ILE A 56 -1.29 9.35 14.12
N GLY A 57 -1.76 10.15 13.16
CA GLY A 57 -2.69 9.68 12.12
C GLY A 57 -2.00 8.73 11.13
N ASN A 58 -2.80 7.96 10.37
CA ASN A 58 -2.28 7.21 9.23
C ASN A 58 -1.75 8.21 8.20
N ASN A 59 -0.43 8.25 7.95
CA ASN A 59 0.14 9.07 6.89
C ASN A 59 0.65 8.20 5.75
N LEU A 60 0.31 8.61 4.53
CA LEU A 60 0.97 8.14 3.32
C LEU A 60 2.08 9.15 2.99
N LEU A 61 3.33 8.70 2.99
CA LEU A 61 4.48 9.57 2.74
C LEU A 61 4.84 9.65 1.26
N LEU A 62 4.55 8.57 0.53
CA LEU A 62 4.65 8.48 -0.93
C LEU A 62 3.74 9.51 -1.60
N ASP A 63 4.25 10.17 -2.64
CA ASP A 63 3.44 11.01 -3.51
C ASP A 63 2.77 10.19 -4.62
N ASP A 64 1.85 10.83 -5.34
CA ASP A 64 1.08 10.18 -6.40
C ASP A 64 1.97 9.62 -7.52
N ASP A 65 3.12 10.25 -7.79
CA ASP A 65 4.06 9.80 -8.82
C ASP A 65 4.77 8.50 -8.41
N ALA A 66 5.21 8.39 -7.14
CA ALA A 66 5.78 7.16 -6.60
C ALA A 66 4.75 6.02 -6.60
N ILE A 67 3.50 6.30 -6.19
CA ILE A 67 2.43 5.31 -6.24
C ILE A 67 2.13 4.88 -7.68
N LEU A 68 2.13 5.82 -8.63
CA LEU A 68 1.92 5.52 -10.05
C LEU A 68 3.03 4.64 -10.62
N GLU A 69 4.29 4.89 -10.25
CA GLU A 69 5.43 4.05 -10.65
C GLU A 69 5.27 2.62 -10.13
N ASN A 70 4.95 2.46 -8.84
CA ASN A 70 4.69 1.17 -8.23
C ASN A 70 3.56 0.41 -8.96
N VAL A 71 2.43 1.08 -9.21
CA VAL A 71 1.29 0.50 -9.93
C VAL A 71 1.69 0.06 -11.34
N LYS A 72 2.44 0.88 -12.08
CA LYS A 72 2.92 0.53 -13.42
C LYS A 72 3.85 -0.69 -13.37
N SER A 73 4.72 -0.80 -12.38
CA SER A 73 5.58 -1.98 -12.19
C SER A 73 4.74 -3.24 -11.95
N ILE A 74 3.80 -3.19 -10.99
CA ILE A 74 2.91 -4.30 -10.68
C ILE A 74 2.09 -4.73 -11.91
N GLN A 75 1.58 -3.77 -12.68
CA GLN A 75 0.82 -4.05 -13.90
C GLN A 75 1.68 -4.78 -14.94
N ASN A 76 2.91 -4.29 -15.19
CA ASN A 76 3.84 -4.95 -16.11
C ASN A 76 4.16 -6.39 -15.67
N ASP A 77 4.45 -6.60 -14.39
CA ASP A 77 4.78 -7.91 -13.83
C ASP A 77 3.62 -8.91 -13.95
N ASN A 78 2.38 -8.40 -13.93
CA ASN A 78 1.15 -9.19 -14.09
C ASN A 78 0.63 -9.22 -15.53
N GLY A 79 1.35 -8.65 -16.51
CA GLY A 79 0.94 -8.63 -17.92
C GLY A 79 -0.29 -7.76 -18.21
N ILE A 80 -0.56 -6.77 -17.37
CA ILE A 80 -1.63 -5.78 -17.51
C ILE A 80 -1.06 -4.52 -18.17
N ALA A 81 -1.78 -3.93 -19.12
CA ALA A 81 -1.37 -2.69 -19.75
C ALA A 81 -1.23 -1.56 -18.70
N PRO A 82 -0.06 -0.92 -18.58
CA PRO A 82 0.15 0.12 -17.59
C PRO A 82 -0.77 1.32 -17.79
N VAL A 83 -1.28 1.87 -16.69
CA VAL A 83 -2.10 3.09 -16.74
C VAL A 83 -1.23 4.33 -16.86
N GLU A 84 -1.70 5.35 -17.59
CA GLU A 84 -0.95 6.60 -17.75
C GLU A 84 -0.99 7.48 -16.49
N LYS A 85 -2.07 7.41 -15.72
CA LYS A 85 -2.31 8.20 -14.51
C LYS A 85 -3.20 7.46 -13.52
N LEU A 86 -3.10 7.82 -12.24
CA LEU A 86 -4.01 7.36 -11.19
C LEU A 86 -5.39 8.00 -11.36
N ASN A 87 -6.44 7.26 -10.98
CA ASN A 87 -7.80 7.76 -10.86
C ASN A 87 -8.22 7.74 -9.39
N GLY A 88 -7.48 8.52 -8.59
CA GLY A 88 -7.47 8.41 -7.13
C GLY A 88 -6.80 7.13 -6.63
N MET A 89 -6.85 6.93 -5.32
CA MET A 89 -6.28 5.75 -4.63
C MET A 89 -7.28 4.57 -4.63
N ASN A 90 -7.79 4.23 -5.81
CA ASN A 90 -8.72 3.12 -6.02
C ASN A 90 -8.00 2.00 -6.76
N PHE A 91 -7.79 0.88 -6.07
CA PHE A 91 -7.12 -0.29 -6.64
C PHE A 91 -8.04 -1.50 -6.60
N SER A 92 -7.90 -2.38 -7.59
CA SER A 92 -8.71 -3.59 -7.73
C SER A 92 -7.82 -4.79 -8.03
N VAL A 93 -8.13 -5.91 -7.39
CA VAL A 93 -7.55 -7.21 -7.74
C VAL A 93 -8.67 -8.12 -8.21
N GLU A 94 -8.51 -8.65 -9.41
CA GLU A 94 -9.46 -9.59 -10.00
C GLU A 94 -8.98 -11.02 -9.79
N MET A 95 -9.86 -11.87 -9.26
CA MET A 95 -9.57 -13.29 -9.11
C MET A 95 -10.81 -14.13 -9.44
N GLU A 96 -10.59 -15.31 -10.00
CA GLU A 96 -11.66 -16.23 -10.38
C GLU A 96 -12.51 -16.69 -9.17
N THR A 97 -13.72 -17.18 -9.41
CA THR A 97 -14.53 -17.80 -8.37
C THR A 97 -13.85 -19.04 -7.80
N GLY A 98 -13.98 -19.28 -6.49
CA GLY A 98 -13.36 -20.43 -5.83
C GLY A 98 -11.86 -20.28 -5.50
N THR A 99 -11.20 -19.17 -5.81
CA THR A 99 -9.78 -18.90 -5.45
C THR A 99 -9.62 -18.24 -4.08
N GLY A 100 -10.66 -18.24 -3.24
CA GLY A 100 -10.56 -17.74 -1.87
C GLY A 100 -10.23 -16.25 -1.76
N LYS A 101 -10.84 -15.40 -2.61
CA LYS A 101 -10.76 -13.92 -2.56
C LYS A 101 -10.96 -13.32 -1.17
N THR A 102 -11.74 -13.98 -0.31
CA THR A 102 -12.02 -13.53 1.06
C THR A 102 -10.80 -13.64 2.01
N TYR A 103 -9.76 -14.36 1.62
CA TYR A 103 -8.53 -14.55 2.41
C TYR A 103 -7.36 -13.66 1.94
N VAL A 104 -7.60 -12.81 0.96
CA VAL A 104 -6.70 -11.77 0.44
C VAL A 104 -7.21 -10.43 0.98
#